data_AF-A0A7V8XSH9-F1
#
_entry.id   AF-A0A7V8XSH9-F1
#
_cell.length_a   1.000
_cell.length_b   1.000
_cell.length_c   1.000
_cell.angle_alpha   90.00
_cell.angle_beta   90.00
_cell.angle_gamma   90.00
#
_symmetry.space_group_name_H-M   'P 1'
#
loop_
_entity.id
_entity.type
_entity.pdbx_description
1 polymer ?
#
loop_
_entity_poly.entity_id
_entity_poly.type
_entity_poly.pdbx_seq_one_letter_code
_entity_poly.pdbx_strand_id
1 'polypeptide(L)'
;EERKSLTHGDFWIPDEEREVYKRALDALNAAGVRYVVAGAYAIYEHTGIYRKTKDLDLFFEPSAVVPAARALREAGFVTRLEDEHWLAKATHGENFVDLIYGMGNGIAFIDDGWIGHSHQGILAAMPVLIAPPEELIWHRLFISERHRHDMSDIVHLMLCVGDSLDWQRLVDRVGVNWPLLLSQVLMFAYVYPGHKANIPAWVPERLLENARREFAREEEDVDFTRGPMISRFSFTIDVREWGFSDPRSELVREARNSPEVRAIVEADVWDEREEERIESREAVASHP
;
A
#
# COMPACT_ATOMS: atom_id res chain seq x y z
N GLU A 1 -11.62 -8.94 15.12
CA GLU A 1 -12.14 -7.98 16.11
C GLU A 1 -11.26 -6.75 16.09
N GLU A 2 -11.83 -5.57 15.88
CA GLU A 2 -11.12 -4.30 16.07
C GLU A 2 -11.15 -3.93 17.55
N ARG A 3 -10.01 -3.53 18.10
CA ARG A 3 -9.92 -3.08 19.49
C ARG A 3 -9.17 -1.75 19.50
N LYS A 4 -9.77 -0.71 20.04
CA LYS A 4 -9.00 0.47 20.47
C LYS A 4 -8.13 0.02 21.62
N SER A 5 -6.83 0.31 21.57
CA SER A 5 -5.97 -0.01 22.72
C SER A 5 -6.48 0.79 23.93
N LEU A 6 -7.18 0.12 24.85
CA LEU A 6 -7.67 0.70 26.11
C LEU A 6 -6.50 0.94 27.09
N THR A 7 -5.37 0.31 26.81
CA THR A 7 -4.09 0.48 27.47
C THR A 7 -3.20 1.33 26.57
N HIS A 8 -2.44 2.26 27.11
CA HIS A 8 -1.38 2.99 26.39
C HIS A 8 -0.19 2.06 26.06
N GLY A 9 -0.46 0.82 25.62
CA GLY A 9 0.51 -0.25 25.45
C GLY A 9 0.74 -0.53 23.98
N ASP A 10 2.02 -0.78 23.69
CA ASP A 10 2.63 -1.15 22.42
C ASP A 10 1.76 -2.06 21.55
N PHE A 11 1.95 -2.00 20.23
CA PHE A 11 1.35 -2.95 19.30
C PHE A 11 1.65 -4.38 19.77
N TRP A 12 0.59 -5.12 20.14
CA TRP A 12 0.76 -6.48 20.63
C TRP A 12 1.01 -7.43 19.46
N ILE A 13 2.17 -8.09 19.50
CA ILE A 13 2.59 -9.11 18.55
C ILE A 13 2.85 -10.36 19.38
N PRO A 14 2.27 -11.52 19.01
CA PRO A 14 2.64 -12.80 19.61
C PRO A 14 4.15 -13.01 19.63
N ASP A 15 4.70 -13.59 20.69
CA ASP A 15 6.16 -13.66 20.90
C ASP A 15 6.90 -14.35 19.74
N GLU A 16 6.33 -15.43 19.19
CA GLU A 16 6.91 -16.13 18.04
C GLU A 16 6.94 -15.25 16.78
N GLU A 17 5.86 -14.52 16.49
CA GLU A 17 5.78 -13.58 15.36
C GLU A 17 6.75 -12.40 15.58
N ARG A 18 6.84 -11.90 16.82
CA ARG A 18 7.73 -10.79 17.21
C ARG A 18 9.20 -11.13 16.97
N GLU A 19 9.65 -12.34 17.32
CA GLU A 19 11.05 -12.74 17.11
C GLU A 19 11.39 -12.87 15.61
N VAL A 20 10.43 -13.29 14.77
CA VAL A 20 10.62 -13.31 13.31
C VAL A 20 10.70 -11.89 12.76
N TYR A 21 9.80 -10.98 13.15
CA TYR A 21 9.87 -9.58 12.71
C TYR A 21 11.13 -8.89 13.20
N LYS A 22 11.53 -9.12 14.45
CA LYS A 22 12.80 -8.61 14.99
C LYS A 22 13.98 -9.07 14.15
N ARG A 23 14.04 -10.37 13.79
CA ARG A 23 15.09 -10.91 12.91
C ARG A 23 15.10 -10.23 11.54
N ALA A 24 13.93 -10.03 10.92
CA ALA A 24 13.84 -9.36 9.62
C ALA A 24 14.35 -7.91 9.70
N LEU A 25 13.84 -7.14 10.67
CA LEU A 25 14.19 -5.73 10.86
C LEU A 25 15.67 -5.56 11.24
N ASP A 26 16.22 -6.44 12.08
CA ASP A 26 17.65 -6.45 12.43
C ASP A 26 18.53 -6.72 11.23
N ALA A 27 18.17 -7.70 10.39
CA ALA A 27 18.91 -8.00 9.16
C ALA A 27 18.94 -6.80 8.20
N LEU A 28 17.79 -6.15 7.98
CA LEU A 28 17.69 -4.96 7.13
C LEU A 28 18.48 -3.77 7.69
N ASN A 29 18.37 -3.53 9.00
CA ASN A 29 19.09 -2.45 9.68
C ASN A 29 20.60 -2.67 9.65
N ALA A 30 21.07 -3.89 9.91
CA ALA A 30 22.49 -4.25 9.86
C ALA A 30 23.07 -4.13 8.44
N ALA A 31 22.26 -4.42 7.42
CA ALA A 31 22.63 -4.23 6.01
C ALA A 31 22.55 -2.76 5.54
N GLY A 32 22.06 -1.83 6.38
CA GLY A 32 21.89 -0.42 6.02
C GLY A 32 20.80 -0.16 4.98
N VAL A 33 19.85 -1.10 4.82
CA VAL A 33 18.75 -0.97 3.87
C VAL A 33 17.68 -0.04 4.44
N ARG A 34 17.32 1.01 3.70
CA ARG A 34 16.23 1.92 4.10
C ARG A 34 14.88 1.34 3.69
N TYR A 35 13.93 1.40 4.61
CA TYR A 35 12.53 1.01 4.41
C TYR A 35 11.64 1.83 5.33
N VAL A 36 10.33 1.78 5.08
CA VAL A 36 9.32 2.25 6.03
C VAL A 36 8.32 1.15 6.35
N VAL A 37 7.94 1.05 7.62
CA VAL A 37 6.85 0.19 8.08
C VAL A 37 5.53 0.86 7.70
N ALA A 38 4.67 0.13 7.00
CA ALA A 38 3.36 0.59 6.57
C ALA A 38 2.26 -0.32 7.16
N GLY A 39 1.20 -0.57 6.39
CA GLY A 39 0.20 -1.58 6.73
C GLY A 39 -0.55 -1.30 8.03
N ALA A 40 -0.94 -2.37 8.73
CA ALA A 40 -1.66 -2.28 10.00
C ALA A 40 -0.84 -1.64 11.13
N TYR A 41 0.47 -1.83 11.14
CA TYR A 41 1.36 -1.24 12.15
C TYR A 41 1.38 0.28 12.08
N ALA A 42 1.58 0.84 10.88
CA ALA A 42 1.60 2.29 10.73
C ALA A 42 0.22 2.92 11.02
N ILE A 43 -0.88 2.24 10.67
CA ILE A 43 -2.23 2.68 11.06
C ILE A 43 -2.37 2.71 12.58
N TYR A 44 -1.89 1.68 13.29
CA TYR A 44 -1.92 1.67 14.75
C TYR A 44 -1.09 2.82 15.34
N GLU A 45 0.12 3.09 14.85
CA GLU A 45 0.96 4.18 15.36
C GLU A 45 0.24 5.54 15.27
N HIS A 46 -0.50 5.78 14.19
CA HIS A 46 -1.22 7.04 13.98
C HIS A 46 -2.59 7.11 14.68
N THR A 47 -3.23 5.97 14.95
CA THR A 47 -4.65 5.95 15.38
C THR A 47 -4.91 5.24 16.72
N GLY A 48 -3.96 4.44 17.20
CA GLY A 48 -4.10 3.52 18.33
C GLY A 48 -5.08 2.36 18.06
N ILE A 49 -5.54 2.17 16.82
CA ILE A 49 -6.45 1.10 16.44
C ILE A 49 -5.64 -0.16 16.17
N TYR A 50 -5.85 -1.17 16.99
CA TYR A 50 -5.20 -2.45 16.83
C TYR A 50 -6.02 -3.36 15.90
N ARG A 51 -5.31 -3.96 14.94
CA ARG A 51 -5.82 -5.05 14.11
C ARG A 51 -4.80 -6.17 14.05
N LYS A 52 -5.29 -7.39 14.19
CA LYS A 52 -4.47 -8.58 13.94
C LYS A 52 -4.11 -8.62 12.45
N THR A 53 -2.82 -8.48 12.14
CA THR A 53 -2.25 -8.74 10.83
C THR A 53 -1.39 -10.00 10.90
N LYS A 54 -1.17 -10.67 9.76
CA LYS A 54 -0.23 -11.79 9.63
C LYS A 54 1.07 -11.38 8.95
N ASP A 55 1.05 -10.23 8.29
CA ASP A 55 2.11 -9.77 7.41
C ASP A 55 2.76 -8.51 8.01
N LEU A 56 4.08 -8.43 7.91
CA LEU A 56 4.85 -7.22 8.17
C LEU A 56 5.05 -6.46 6.84
N ASP A 57 4.28 -5.39 6.65
CA ASP A 57 4.34 -4.56 5.44
C ASP A 57 5.52 -3.59 5.50
N LEU A 58 6.55 -3.83 4.68
CA LEU A 58 7.71 -2.96 4.54
C LEU A 58 7.73 -2.36 3.12
N PHE A 59 7.82 -1.03 3.06
CA PHE A 59 7.83 -0.28 1.82
C PHE A 59 9.25 0.16 1.49
N PHE A 60 9.68 -0.08 0.25
CA PHE A 60 11.04 0.14 -0.23
C PHE A 60 11.02 0.92 -1.54
N GLU A 61 11.93 1.87 -1.71
CA GLU A 61 12.29 2.30 -3.07
C GLU A 61 12.71 1.07 -3.90
N PRO A 62 12.38 0.99 -5.21
CA PRO A 62 12.72 -0.16 -6.04
C PRO A 62 14.21 -0.55 -5.99
N SER A 63 15.10 0.44 -5.92
CA SER A 63 16.55 0.23 -5.83
C SER A 63 16.99 -0.52 -4.56
N ALA A 64 16.20 -0.48 -3.49
CA ALA A 64 16.50 -1.11 -2.20
C ALA A 64 15.97 -2.54 -2.07
N VAL A 65 15.10 -2.99 -2.99
CA VAL A 65 14.43 -4.30 -2.92
C VAL A 65 15.41 -5.47 -3.02
N VAL A 66 16.34 -5.44 -3.97
CA VAL A 66 17.32 -6.52 -4.14
C VAL A 66 18.28 -6.61 -2.93
N PRO A 67 18.85 -5.50 -2.43
CA PRO A 67 19.58 -5.50 -1.16
C PRO A 67 18.75 -6.05 0.02
N ALA A 68 17.48 -5.64 0.14
CA ALA A 68 16.57 -6.11 1.19
C ALA A 68 16.37 -7.63 1.14
N ALA A 69 16.02 -8.15 -0.04
CA ALA A 69 15.81 -9.58 -0.24
C ALA A 69 17.09 -10.38 0.06
N ARG A 70 18.26 -9.89 -0.35
CA ARG A 70 19.54 -10.54 -0.03
C ARG A 70 19.78 -10.62 1.48
N ALA A 71 19.60 -9.52 2.20
CA ALA A 71 19.78 -9.47 3.65
C ALA A 71 18.79 -10.40 4.38
N LEU A 72 17.53 -10.45 3.95
CA LEU A 72 16.51 -11.34 4.50
C LEU A 72 16.85 -12.81 4.21
N ARG A 73 17.32 -13.14 3.01
CA ARG A 73 17.76 -14.50 2.67
C ARG A 73 18.93 -14.96 3.53
N GLU A 74 19.93 -14.10 3.71
CA GLU A 74 21.07 -14.37 4.61
C GLU A 74 20.65 -14.55 6.08
N ALA A 75 19.54 -13.91 6.48
CA ALA A 75 18.93 -14.09 7.80
C ALA A 75 18.06 -15.36 7.93
N GLY A 76 17.92 -16.14 6.85
CA GLY A 76 17.22 -17.42 6.82
C GLY A 76 15.78 -17.37 6.29
N PHE A 77 15.37 -16.27 5.66
CA PHE A 77 14.06 -16.19 5.01
C PHE A 77 14.10 -16.78 3.60
N VAL A 78 13.02 -17.42 3.19
CA VAL A 78 12.78 -17.80 1.79
C VAL A 78 12.14 -16.60 1.09
N THR A 79 12.80 -16.08 0.06
CA THR A 79 12.36 -14.89 -0.67
C THR A 79 11.77 -15.26 -2.02
N ARG A 80 10.66 -14.62 -2.37
CA ARG A 80 9.91 -14.89 -3.61
C ARG A 80 9.41 -13.59 -4.20
N LEU A 81 9.35 -13.55 -5.52
CA LEU A 81 8.70 -12.47 -6.25
C LEU A 81 7.25 -12.87 -6.53
N GLU A 82 6.29 -12.15 -5.94
CA GLU A 82 4.84 -12.45 -6.05
C GLU A 82 4.17 -11.62 -7.16
N ASP A 83 4.65 -10.40 -7.41
CA ASP A 83 4.24 -9.64 -8.58
C ASP A 83 5.39 -8.73 -8.98
N GLU A 84 5.79 -8.84 -10.24
CA GLU A 84 7.01 -8.24 -10.79
C GLU A 84 7.08 -6.73 -10.63
N HIS A 85 5.95 -6.01 -10.64
CA HIS A 85 5.98 -4.55 -10.61
C HIS A 85 5.80 -3.94 -9.23
N TRP A 86 5.49 -4.71 -8.18
CA TRP A 86 5.18 -4.09 -6.89
C TRP A 86 5.40 -4.91 -5.62
N LEU A 87 5.47 -6.25 -5.69
CA LEU A 87 5.47 -7.08 -4.48
C LEU A 87 6.44 -8.26 -4.55
N ALA A 88 7.33 -8.32 -3.58
CA ALA A 88 8.04 -9.54 -3.19
C ALA A 88 7.66 -9.93 -1.76
N LYS A 89 7.90 -11.18 -1.38
CA LYS A 89 7.66 -11.71 -0.03
C LYS A 89 8.90 -12.41 0.50
N ALA A 90 9.18 -12.22 1.78
CA ALA A 90 10.14 -13.01 2.53
C ALA A 90 9.40 -13.80 3.61
N THR A 91 9.65 -15.10 3.68
CA THR A 91 8.89 -16.02 4.55
C THR A 91 9.80 -16.77 5.50
N HIS A 92 9.38 -16.91 6.75
CA HIS A 92 10.08 -17.70 7.76
C HIS A 92 9.06 -18.45 8.63
N GLY A 93 8.86 -19.73 8.33
CA GLY A 93 7.76 -20.52 8.90
C GLY A 93 6.41 -20.05 8.37
N GLU A 94 5.47 -19.73 9.27
CA GLU A 94 4.14 -19.23 8.93
C GLU A 94 4.07 -17.69 8.83
N ASN A 95 5.20 -17.00 9.05
CA ASN A 95 5.27 -15.54 9.09
C ASN A 95 5.78 -14.95 7.78
N PHE A 96 5.19 -13.83 7.38
CA PHE A 96 5.46 -13.15 6.12
C PHE A 96 5.95 -11.72 6.36
N VAL A 97 6.92 -11.30 5.54
CA VAL A 97 7.35 -9.92 5.38
C VAL A 97 7.10 -9.54 3.93
N ASP A 98 6.26 -8.52 3.71
CA ASP A 98 5.93 -8.02 2.39
C ASP A 98 6.94 -6.92 2.03
N LEU A 99 7.61 -7.09 0.88
CA LEU A 99 8.52 -6.12 0.30
C LEU A 99 7.75 -5.40 -0.81
N ILE A 100 7.13 -4.28 -0.45
CA ILE A 100 6.28 -3.49 -1.33
C ILE A 100 7.11 -2.33 -1.90
N TYR A 101 7.20 -2.25 -3.22
CA TYR A 101 8.00 -1.22 -3.90
C TYR A 101 7.23 -0.45 -4.97
N GLY A 102 5.94 -0.76 -5.12
CA GLY A 102 5.02 0.05 -5.91
C GLY A 102 3.57 -0.21 -5.56
N MET A 103 2.69 0.46 -6.29
CA MET A 103 1.26 0.26 -6.19
C MET A 103 0.83 -0.88 -7.12
N GLY A 104 0.00 -1.80 -6.63
CA GLY A 104 -0.45 -2.95 -7.43
C GLY A 104 -1.17 -2.58 -8.73
N ASN A 105 -1.69 -1.36 -8.85
CA ASN A 105 -2.33 -0.81 -10.05
C ASN A 105 -1.36 -0.11 -11.03
N GLY A 106 -0.06 -0.06 -10.72
CA GLY A 106 0.98 0.51 -11.58
C GLY A 106 1.07 2.05 -11.55
N ILE A 107 0.31 2.75 -10.71
CA ILE A 107 0.28 4.22 -10.70
C ILE A 107 1.63 4.82 -10.30
N ALA A 108 2.30 4.24 -9.31
CA ALA A 108 3.52 4.81 -8.76
C ALA A 108 4.36 3.74 -8.06
N PHE A 109 5.67 4.00 -8.01
CA PHE A 109 6.59 3.32 -7.11
C PHE A 109 6.62 4.00 -5.74
N ILE A 110 7.17 3.30 -4.76
CA ILE A 110 7.55 3.92 -3.50
C ILE A 110 8.77 4.82 -3.77
N ASP A 111 8.65 6.09 -3.41
CA ASP A 111 9.66 7.13 -3.67
C ASP A 111 10.25 7.69 -2.37
N ASP A 112 11.22 8.61 -2.53
CA ASP A 112 11.87 9.32 -1.42
C ASP A 112 10.89 10.01 -0.46
N GLY A 113 9.67 10.35 -0.88
CA GLY A 113 8.68 10.98 -0.02
C GLY A 113 8.23 10.09 1.14
N TRP A 114 8.20 8.77 0.94
CA TRP A 114 7.87 7.82 1.99
C TRP A 114 8.91 7.83 3.11
N ILE A 115 10.20 7.89 2.77
CA ILE A 115 11.29 7.92 3.75
C ILE A 115 11.47 9.34 4.31
N GLY A 116 11.49 10.35 3.44
CA GLY A 116 11.78 11.75 3.79
C GLY A 116 10.75 12.38 4.74
N HIS A 117 9.51 11.88 4.74
CA HIS A 117 8.45 12.33 5.63
C HIS A 117 8.08 11.31 6.72
N SER A 118 8.81 10.20 6.82
CA SER A 118 8.57 9.19 7.87
C SER A 118 8.88 9.70 9.27
N HIS A 119 8.34 9.01 10.26
CA HIS A 119 8.62 9.26 11.68
C HIS A 119 9.36 8.08 12.29
N GLN A 120 10.24 8.32 13.27
CA GLN A 120 10.90 7.24 13.98
C GLN A 120 9.91 6.50 14.88
N GLY A 121 9.99 5.16 14.87
CA GLY A 121 9.19 4.28 15.73
C GLY A 121 10.00 3.09 16.22
N ILE A 122 9.37 2.29 17.08
CA ILE A 122 9.92 1.03 17.57
C ILE A 122 8.93 -0.08 17.24
N LEU A 123 9.40 -1.11 16.51
CA LEU A 123 8.61 -2.29 16.21
C LEU A 123 9.43 -3.55 16.53
N ALA A 124 8.84 -4.50 17.26
CA ALA A 124 9.54 -5.71 17.69
C ALA A 124 10.90 -5.43 18.38
N ALA A 125 10.97 -4.35 19.17
CA ALA A 125 12.18 -3.84 19.82
C ALA A 125 13.30 -3.35 18.87
N MET A 126 12.97 -3.12 17.59
CA MET A 126 13.89 -2.58 16.59
C MET A 126 13.53 -1.14 16.23
N PRO A 127 14.51 -0.25 16.03
CA PRO A 127 14.25 1.07 15.46
C PRO A 127 13.79 0.91 14.01
N VAL A 128 12.70 1.59 13.68
CA VAL A 128 12.09 1.59 12.35
C VAL A 128 11.67 3.01 11.96
N LEU A 129 11.38 3.19 10.67
CA LEU A 129 10.67 4.35 10.16
C LEU A 129 9.21 3.97 9.94
N ILE A 130 8.28 4.79 10.39
CA ILE A 130 6.84 4.63 10.21
C ILE A 130 6.39 5.48 9.04
N ALA A 131 5.63 4.88 8.13
CA ALA A 131 5.12 5.56 6.95
C ALA A 131 4.31 6.82 7.32
N PRO A 132 4.52 7.93 6.60
CA PRO A 132 3.77 9.16 6.79
C PRO A 132 2.27 8.96 6.50
N PRO A 133 1.39 9.61 7.28
CA PRO A 133 -0.05 9.41 7.15
C PRO A 133 -0.62 9.90 5.82
N GLU A 134 -0.03 10.89 5.16
CA GLU A 134 -0.45 11.36 3.84
C GLU A 134 -0.24 10.28 2.76
N GLU A 135 0.92 9.64 2.75
CA GLU A 135 1.24 8.53 1.86
C GLU A 135 0.37 7.29 2.14
N LEU A 136 0.07 7.01 3.42
CA LEU A 136 -0.88 5.95 3.81
C LEU A 136 -2.29 6.25 3.29
N ILE A 137 -2.77 7.49 3.40
CA ILE A 137 -4.07 7.89 2.83
C ILE A 137 -4.04 7.72 1.31
N TRP A 138 -3.06 8.32 0.64
CA TRP A 138 -2.93 8.30 -0.82
C TRP A 138 -2.91 6.88 -1.38
N HIS A 139 -2.09 5.99 -0.80
CA HIS A 139 -1.99 4.60 -1.23
C HIS A 139 -3.33 3.85 -1.11
N ARG A 140 -4.09 4.12 -0.04
CA ARG A 140 -5.36 3.46 0.27
C ARG A 140 -6.55 3.97 -0.53
N LEU A 141 -6.45 5.15 -1.17
CA LEU A 141 -7.51 5.66 -2.05
C LEU A 141 -7.86 4.70 -3.19
N PHE A 142 -6.92 3.85 -3.59
CA PHE A 142 -7.08 2.91 -4.70
C PHE A 142 -7.52 1.51 -4.27
N ILE A 143 -7.88 1.31 -2.99
CA ILE A 143 -8.29 0.00 -2.47
C ILE A 143 -9.80 0.01 -2.21
N SER A 144 -10.57 -0.38 -3.23
CA SER A 144 -12.03 -0.47 -3.21
C SER A 144 -12.54 -1.79 -3.80
N GLU A 145 -11.88 -2.90 -3.48
CA GLU A 145 -12.27 -4.25 -3.88
C GLU A 145 -13.50 -4.76 -3.10
N ARG A 146 -14.23 -5.74 -3.67
CA ARG A 146 -15.42 -6.34 -3.00
C ARG A 146 -15.13 -6.89 -1.60
N HIS A 147 -13.93 -7.43 -1.41
CA HIS A 147 -13.53 -8.09 -0.17
C HIS A 147 -12.64 -7.20 0.71
N ARG A 148 -12.21 -6.04 0.19
CA ARG A 148 -11.31 -5.12 0.89
C ARG A 148 -11.54 -3.69 0.42
N HIS A 149 -11.95 -2.85 1.35
CA HIS A 149 -12.13 -1.43 1.14
C HIS A 149 -11.52 -0.68 2.31
N ASP A 150 -10.52 0.17 2.04
CA ASP A 150 -9.70 0.77 3.09
C ASP A 150 -10.24 2.14 3.59
N MET A 151 -11.50 2.47 3.27
CA MET A 151 -12.12 3.75 3.68
C MET A 151 -12.04 4.02 5.18
N SER A 152 -12.26 3.00 6.02
CA SER A 152 -12.20 3.19 7.48
C SER A 152 -10.83 3.67 7.93
N ASP A 153 -9.75 3.16 7.33
CA ASP A 153 -8.38 3.59 7.64
C ASP A 153 -8.15 5.04 7.28
N ILE A 154 -8.65 5.45 6.12
CA ILE A 154 -8.51 6.82 5.63
C ILE A 154 -9.23 7.79 6.58
N VAL A 155 -10.49 7.52 6.92
CA VAL A 155 -11.25 8.43 7.80
C VAL A 155 -10.76 8.39 9.26
N HIS A 156 -10.20 7.26 9.72
CA HIS A 156 -9.54 7.19 11.03
C HIS A 156 -8.26 8.03 11.06
N LEU A 157 -7.43 8.00 10.01
CA LEU A 157 -6.25 8.87 9.91
C LEU A 157 -6.67 10.35 9.91
N MET A 158 -7.70 10.72 9.13
CA MET A 158 -8.23 12.09 9.14
C MET A 158 -8.76 12.51 10.52
N LEU A 159 -9.35 11.58 11.29
CA LEU A 159 -9.85 11.86 12.64
C LEU A 159 -8.71 12.05 13.64
N CYS A 160 -7.69 11.20 13.57
CA CYS A 160 -6.64 11.13 14.58
C CYS A 160 -5.51 12.14 14.34
N VAL A 161 -5.14 12.39 13.09
CA VAL A 161 -3.97 13.21 12.73
C VAL A 161 -4.29 14.31 11.72
N GLY A 162 -5.57 14.53 11.39
CA GLY A 162 -5.98 15.51 10.36
C GLY A 162 -5.47 16.94 10.58
N ASP A 163 -5.28 17.36 11.83
CA ASP A 163 -4.73 18.68 12.17
C ASP A 163 -3.21 18.82 11.97
N SER A 164 -2.50 17.69 11.86
CA SER A 164 -1.05 17.63 11.62
C SER A 164 -0.68 17.19 10.20
N LEU A 165 -1.64 16.73 9.40
CA LEU A 165 -1.42 16.41 7.98
C LEU A 165 -0.98 17.64 7.19
N ASP A 166 0.02 17.44 6.33
CA ASP A 166 0.29 18.33 5.20
C ASP A 166 -0.73 18.08 4.09
N TRP A 167 -1.89 18.75 4.22
CA TRP A 167 -2.97 18.68 3.25
C TRP A 167 -2.58 19.17 1.86
N GLN A 168 -1.62 20.11 1.76
CA GLN A 168 -1.14 20.58 0.47
C GLN A 168 -0.39 19.45 -0.24
N ARG A 169 0.55 18.80 0.45
CA ARG A 169 1.26 17.62 -0.06
C ARG A 169 0.30 16.50 -0.44
N LEU A 170 -0.68 16.19 0.40
CA LEU A 170 -1.66 15.13 0.11
C LEU A 170 -2.46 15.45 -1.15
N VAL A 171 -3.01 16.66 -1.28
CA VAL A 171 -3.79 17.07 -2.47
C VAL A 171 -2.93 17.03 -3.74
N ASP A 172 -1.68 17.51 -3.66
CA ASP A 172 -0.79 17.53 -4.82
C ASP A 172 -0.36 16.10 -5.22
N ARG A 173 -0.10 15.23 -4.23
CA ARG A 173 0.26 13.82 -4.46
C ARG A 173 -0.88 12.99 -5.05
N VAL A 174 -2.12 13.27 -4.66
CA VAL A 174 -3.31 12.65 -5.26
C VAL A 174 -3.50 13.11 -6.70
N GLY A 175 -3.26 14.38 -6.99
CA GLY A 175 -3.23 14.94 -8.34
C GLY A 175 -4.54 14.72 -9.11
N VAL A 176 -4.44 14.13 -10.31
CA VAL A 176 -5.59 13.86 -11.20
C VAL A 176 -6.62 12.89 -10.60
N ASN A 177 -6.24 12.13 -9.56
CA ASN A 177 -7.11 11.20 -8.86
C ASN A 177 -7.90 11.87 -7.73
N TRP A 178 -8.01 13.20 -7.73
CA TRP A 178 -8.75 14.00 -6.75
C TRP A 178 -10.19 13.53 -6.47
N PRO A 179 -10.95 12.90 -7.42
CA PRO A 179 -12.31 12.42 -7.08
C PRO A 179 -12.30 11.39 -5.96
N LEU A 180 -11.24 10.57 -5.87
CA LEU A 180 -11.09 9.57 -4.81
C LEU A 180 -10.93 10.26 -3.45
N LEU A 181 -10.09 11.29 -3.36
CA LEU A 181 -9.91 12.05 -2.11
C LEU A 181 -11.19 12.80 -1.73
N LEU A 182 -11.88 13.42 -2.69
CA LEU A 182 -13.16 14.10 -2.43
C LEU A 182 -14.19 13.12 -1.85
N SER A 183 -14.29 11.91 -2.40
CA SER A 183 -15.16 10.86 -1.86
C SER A 183 -14.87 10.59 -0.39
N GLN A 184 -13.59 10.44 -0.02
CA GLN A 184 -13.20 10.22 1.37
C GLN A 184 -13.47 11.44 2.28
N VAL A 185 -13.31 12.67 1.79
CA VAL A 185 -13.66 13.90 2.54
C VAL A 185 -15.15 13.96 2.83
N LEU A 186 -16.00 13.61 1.87
CA LEU A 186 -17.45 13.53 2.07
C LEU A 186 -17.83 12.40 3.03
N MET A 187 -17.19 11.23 2.90
CA MET A 187 -17.36 10.11 3.83
C MET A 187 -16.94 10.50 5.25
N PHE A 188 -15.82 11.20 5.42
CA PHE A 188 -15.37 11.70 6.70
C PHE A 188 -16.40 12.63 7.34
N ALA A 189 -16.97 13.57 6.58
CA ALA A 189 -18.00 14.48 7.07
C ALA A 189 -19.31 13.77 7.47
N TYR A 190 -19.61 12.62 6.85
CA TYR A 190 -20.74 11.75 7.23
C TYR A 190 -20.45 10.93 8.49
N VAL A 191 -19.27 10.30 8.58
CA VAL A 191 -18.88 9.45 9.71
C VAL A 191 -18.62 10.29 10.97
N TYR A 192 -17.99 11.47 10.83
CA TYR A 192 -17.59 12.36 11.92
C TYR A 192 -18.11 13.80 11.74
N PRO A 193 -19.43 14.03 11.79
CA PRO A 193 -20.00 15.36 11.53
C PRO A 193 -19.53 16.44 12.52
N GLY A 194 -19.06 16.06 13.71
CA GLY A 194 -18.50 16.96 14.73
C GLY A 194 -17.00 17.26 14.58
N HIS A 195 -16.29 16.58 13.68
CA HIS A 195 -14.83 16.70 13.52
C HIS A 195 -14.42 17.29 12.16
N LYS A 196 -15.35 17.92 11.44
CA LYS A 196 -15.10 18.49 10.10
C LYS A 196 -13.91 19.47 10.06
N ALA A 197 -13.65 20.15 11.18
CA ALA A 197 -12.53 21.09 11.30
C ALA A 197 -11.14 20.42 11.26
N ASN A 198 -11.05 19.08 11.37
CA ASN A 198 -9.82 18.34 11.12
C ASN A 198 -9.35 18.44 9.66
N ILE A 199 -10.24 18.83 8.74
CA ILE A 199 -9.93 19.06 7.34
C ILE A 199 -9.96 20.59 7.12
N PRO A 200 -8.85 21.23 6.69
CA PRO A 200 -8.83 22.64 6.37
C PRO A 200 -9.90 22.98 5.32
N ALA A 201 -10.66 24.06 5.54
CA ALA A 201 -11.81 24.41 4.69
C ALA A 201 -11.50 24.52 3.20
N TRP A 202 -10.27 24.96 2.86
CA TRP A 202 -9.84 25.08 1.47
C TRP A 202 -9.79 23.73 0.72
N VAL A 203 -9.61 22.61 1.43
CA VAL A 203 -9.51 21.27 0.81
C VAL A 203 -10.83 20.85 0.15
N PRO A 204 -11.96 20.72 0.88
CA PRO A 204 -13.24 20.42 0.26
C PRO A 204 -13.66 21.51 -0.73
N GLU A 205 -13.36 22.79 -0.48
CA GLU A 205 -13.66 23.87 -1.42
C GLU A 205 -12.98 23.66 -2.78
N ARG A 206 -11.66 23.41 -2.79
CA ARG A 206 -10.88 23.14 -4.01
C ARG A 206 -11.36 21.87 -4.72
N LEU A 207 -11.61 20.79 -3.97
CA LEU A 207 -12.05 19.51 -4.55
C LEU A 207 -13.47 19.59 -5.13
N LEU A 208 -14.39 20.31 -4.46
CA LEU A 208 -15.73 20.55 -4.99
C LEU A 208 -15.72 21.48 -6.20
N GLU A 209 -14.79 22.44 -6.27
CA GLU A 209 -14.59 23.25 -7.46
C GLU A 209 -14.11 22.39 -8.64
N ASN A 210 -13.16 21.47 -8.42
CA ASN A 210 -12.75 20.50 -9.44
C ASN A 210 -13.95 19.65 -9.91
N ALA A 211 -14.79 19.18 -8.98
CA ALA A 211 -16.00 18.44 -9.33
C ALA A 211 -16.97 19.26 -10.19
N ARG A 212 -17.22 20.52 -9.84
CA ARG A 212 -18.09 21.40 -10.65
C ARG A 212 -17.53 21.59 -12.06
N ARG A 213 -16.20 21.75 -12.20
CA ARG A 213 -15.55 21.87 -13.50
C ARG A 213 -15.69 20.58 -14.30
N GLU A 214 -15.46 19.43 -13.68
CA GLU A 214 -15.57 18.12 -14.33
C GLU A 214 -16.98 17.85 -14.87
N PHE A 215 -18.02 18.07 -14.06
CA PHE A 215 -19.41 17.90 -14.49
C PHE A 215 -19.90 18.95 -15.50
N ALA A 216 -19.14 20.03 -15.72
CA ALA A 216 -19.43 21.03 -16.74
C ALA A 216 -18.73 20.75 -18.08
N ARG A 217 -17.80 19.78 -18.13
CA ARG A 217 -17.14 19.37 -19.37
C ARG A 217 -18.11 18.58 -20.24
N GLU A 218 -17.91 18.67 -21.55
CA GLU A 218 -18.56 17.76 -22.49
C GLU A 218 -18.01 16.34 -22.29
N GLU A 219 -18.83 15.35 -22.59
CA GLU A 219 -18.42 13.94 -22.50
C GLU A 219 -17.31 13.68 -23.52
N GLU A 220 -16.14 13.27 -23.01
CA GLU A 220 -14.96 12.87 -23.78
C GLU A 220 -14.64 11.41 -23.40
N ASP A 221 -14.12 10.62 -24.35
CA ASP A 221 -13.69 9.24 -24.14
C ASP A 221 -14.76 8.33 -23.51
N VAL A 222 -15.94 8.26 -24.13
CA VAL A 222 -17.10 7.48 -23.63
C VAL A 222 -16.82 5.98 -23.43
N ASP A 223 -15.78 5.45 -24.10
CA ASP A 223 -15.31 4.06 -24.00
C ASP A 223 -14.07 3.93 -23.08
N PHE A 224 -13.95 4.76 -22.05
CA PHE A 224 -12.84 4.74 -21.08
C PHE A 224 -13.32 4.51 -19.64
N THR A 225 -12.64 3.62 -18.90
CA THR A 225 -12.93 3.32 -17.50
C THR A 225 -11.66 3.38 -16.63
N ARG A 226 -11.80 3.94 -15.43
CA ARG A 226 -10.78 3.84 -14.35
C ARG A 226 -11.15 2.79 -13.30
N GLY A 227 -12.22 2.03 -13.51
CA GLY A 227 -12.69 1.00 -12.57
C GLY A 227 -11.57 0.03 -12.13
N PRO A 228 -10.78 -0.54 -13.06
CA PRO A 228 -9.68 -1.43 -12.72
C PRO A 228 -8.57 -0.81 -11.86
N MET A 229 -8.51 0.53 -11.75
CA MET A 229 -7.53 1.22 -10.90
C MET A 229 -7.86 1.13 -9.41
N ILE A 230 -9.15 1.01 -9.05
CA ILE A 230 -9.62 0.95 -7.67
C ILE A 230 -10.16 -0.43 -7.28
N SER A 231 -10.54 -1.24 -8.28
CA SER A 231 -10.99 -2.60 -8.09
C SER A 231 -10.84 -3.41 -9.37
N ARG A 232 -9.78 -4.22 -9.46
CA ARG A 232 -9.48 -5.04 -10.63
C ARG A 232 -10.61 -6.02 -10.95
N PHE A 233 -11.12 -6.72 -9.95
CA PHE A 233 -12.06 -7.83 -10.17
C PHE A 233 -13.49 -7.37 -10.43
N SER A 234 -13.94 -6.32 -9.75
CA SER A 234 -15.32 -5.83 -9.91
C SER A 234 -15.56 -5.20 -11.28
N PHE A 235 -14.54 -4.53 -11.83
CA PHE A 235 -14.61 -3.83 -13.13
C PHE A 235 -13.97 -4.63 -14.28
N THR A 236 -13.72 -5.93 -14.08
CA THR A 236 -13.21 -6.79 -15.17
C THR A 236 -14.22 -6.90 -16.31
N ILE A 237 -15.53 -6.87 -16.01
CA ILE A 237 -16.59 -6.94 -17.02
C ILE A 237 -16.57 -5.73 -17.96
N ASP A 238 -16.32 -4.54 -17.42
CA ASP A 238 -16.22 -3.28 -18.18
C ASP A 238 -15.23 -3.41 -19.34
N VAL A 239 -14.06 -4.00 -19.07
CA VAL A 239 -12.98 -4.15 -20.05
C VAL A 239 -13.21 -5.37 -20.94
N ARG A 240 -13.47 -6.54 -20.34
CA ARG A 240 -13.49 -7.81 -21.09
C ARG A 240 -14.75 -8.04 -21.91
N GLU A 241 -15.89 -7.53 -21.46
CA GLU A 241 -17.18 -7.79 -22.09
C GLU A 241 -17.80 -6.51 -22.67
N TRP A 242 -17.68 -5.37 -21.99
CA TRP A 242 -18.28 -4.12 -22.45
C TRP A 242 -17.35 -3.28 -23.36
N GLY A 243 -16.08 -3.67 -23.48
CA GLY A 243 -15.14 -3.10 -24.45
C GLY A 243 -14.52 -1.76 -24.04
N PHE A 244 -14.63 -1.36 -22.77
CA PHE A 244 -13.99 -0.14 -22.28
C PHE A 244 -12.46 -0.28 -22.29
N SER A 245 -11.78 0.78 -22.72
CA SER A 245 -10.35 0.96 -22.50
C SER A 245 -10.05 1.35 -21.06
N ASP A 246 -8.91 0.91 -20.53
CA ASP A 246 -8.49 1.24 -19.17
C ASP A 246 -6.98 1.50 -19.09
N PRO A 247 -6.51 2.37 -18.17
CA PRO A 247 -5.10 2.75 -18.11
C PRO A 247 -4.24 1.72 -17.36
N ARG A 248 -4.83 0.78 -16.61
CA ARG A 248 -4.08 -0.10 -15.69
C ARG A 248 -3.10 -0.98 -16.43
N SER A 249 -3.54 -1.57 -17.54
CA SER A 249 -2.72 -2.51 -18.30
C SER A 249 -1.45 -1.83 -18.85
N GLU A 250 -1.57 -0.58 -19.30
CA GLU A 250 -0.44 0.21 -19.75
C GLU A 250 0.48 0.59 -18.58
N LEU A 251 -0.08 1.12 -17.49
CA LEU A 251 0.68 1.52 -16.31
C LEU A 251 1.49 0.36 -15.71
N VAL A 252 0.87 -0.83 -15.62
CA VAL A 252 1.57 -2.05 -15.16
C VAL A 252 2.67 -2.45 -16.16
N ARG A 253 2.40 -2.36 -17.47
CA ARG A 253 3.40 -2.65 -18.49
C ARG A 253 4.58 -1.68 -18.43
N GLU A 254 4.33 -0.39 -18.24
CA GLU A 254 5.35 0.63 -18.07
C GLU A 254 6.19 0.36 -16.81
N ALA A 255 5.54 0.08 -15.68
CA ALA A 255 6.20 -0.26 -14.43
C ALA A 255 7.12 -1.48 -14.58
N ARG A 256 6.65 -2.57 -15.19
CA ARG A 256 7.45 -3.80 -15.46
C ARG A 256 8.64 -3.55 -16.38
N ASN A 257 8.53 -2.57 -17.29
CA ASN A 257 9.60 -2.22 -18.20
C ASN A 257 10.61 -1.22 -17.64
N SER A 258 10.38 -0.69 -16.43
CA SER A 258 11.35 0.19 -15.78
C SER A 258 12.68 -0.56 -15.52
N PRO A 259 13.83 0.11 -15.67
CA PRO A 259 15.14 -0.50 -15.40
C PRO A 259 15.24 -1.10 -14.00
N GLU A 260 14.67 -0.42 -13.00
CA GLU A 260 14.68 -0.84 -11.61
C GLU A 260 13.90 -2.13 -11.41
N VAL A 261 12.70 -2.24 -11.97
CA VAL A 261 11.90 -3.47 -11.89
C VAL A 261 12.58 -4.62 -12.62
N ARG A 262 13.14 -4.39 -13.82
CA ARG A 262 13.89 -5.45 -14.52
C ARG A 262 15.06 -5.95 -13.68
N ALA A 263 15.79 -5.05 -13.02
CA ALA A 263 16.88 -5.43 -12.12
C ALA A 263 16.38 -6.25 -10.91
N ILE A 264 15.19 -5.93 -10.37
CA ILE A 264 14.54 -6.73 -9.33
C ILE A 264 14.24 -8.13 -9.87
N VAL A 265 13.55 -8.26 -11.01
CA VAL A 265 13.16 -9.55 -11.59
C VAL A 265 14.38 -10.44 -11.92
N GLU A 266 15.43 -9.86 -12.48
CA GLU A 266 16.63 -10.57 -12.92
C GLU A 266 17.55 -10.98 -11.77
N ALA A 267 17.37 -10.43 -10.56
CA ALA A 267 18.25 -10.67 -9.43
C ALA A 267 18.28 -12.15 -8.99
N ASP A 268 19.45 -12.59 -8.55
CA ASP A 268 19.74 -13.94 -8.04
C ASP A 268 19.32 -14.12 -6.57
N VAL A 269 18.43 -13.27 -6.06
CA VAL A 269 18.01 -13.26 -4.66
C VAL A 269 16.80 -14.15 -4.40
N TRP A 270 15.99 -14.42 -5.43
CA TRP A 270 14.73 -15.17 -5.32
C TRP A 270 14.94 -16.68 -5.32
N ASP A 271 14.34 -17.36 -4.33
CA ASP A 271 14.43 -18.81 -4.18
C ASP A 271 13.46 -19.56 -5.11
N GLU A 272 12.34 -18.93 -5.47
CA GLU A 272 11.35 -19.44 -6.43
C GLU A 272 10.76 -18.25 -7.22
N ARG A 273 10.48 -18.47 -8.51
CA ARG A 273 9.67 -17.56 -9.35
C ARG A 273 8.29 -18.19 -9.52
N GLU A 274 7.21 -17.41 -9.39
CA GLU A 274 5.84 -17.95 -9.39
C GLU A 274 5.47 -18.78 -10.64
N GLU A 275 6.23 -18.66 -11.74
CA GLU A 275 6.11 -19.50 -12.94
C GLU A 275 6.20 -21.02 -12.62
N GLU A 276 6.98 -21.45 -11.64
CA GLU A 276 7.08 -22.87 -11.24
C GLU A 276 5.84 -23.39 -10.46
N ARG A 277 4.98 -22.47 -10.00
CA ARG A 277 3.77 -22.80 -9.23
C ARG A 277 2.53 -23.04 -10.11
N ILE A 278 2.55 -22.55 -11.35
CA ILE A 278 1.47 -22.82 -12.34
C ILE A 278 1.60 -24.27 -12.84
N GLU A 279 2.80 -24.73 -13.18
CA GLU A 279 3.03 -26.11 -13.63
C GLU A 279 2.72 -27.15 -12.52
N SER A 280 3.02 -26.83 -11.25
CA SER A 280 2.72 -27.72 -10.12
C SER A 280 1.25 -27.73 -9.71
N ARG A 281 0.47 -26.67 -9.98
CA ARG A 281 -0.99 -26.68 -9.81
C ARG A 281 -1.73 -27.39 -10.94
N GLU A 282 -1.27 -27.27 -12.19
CA GLU A 282 -1.83 -28.01 -13.33
C GLU A 282 -1.50 -29.52 -13.26
N ALA A 283 -0.34 -29.89 -12.69
CA ALA A 283 0.01 -31.28 -12.44
C ALA A 283 -0.85 -31.96 -11.36
N VAL A 284 -1.40 -31.20 -10.40
CA VAL A 284 -2.29 -31.73 -9.34
C VAL A 284 -3.76 -31.70 -9.76
N ALA A 285 -4.15 -30.83 -10.69
CA ALA A 285 -5.51 -30.78 -11.25
C ALA A 285 -5.79 -31.84 -12.33
N SER A 286 -4.79 -32.65 -12.71
CA SER A 286 -4.87 -33.65 -13.79
C SER A 286 -4.89 -35.11 -13.32
N HIS A 287 -5.13 -35.37 -12.03
CA HIS A 287 -5.41 -36.72 -11.52
C HIS A 287 -6.85 -36.78 -10.94
N PRO A 288 -7.63 -37.80 -11.31
CA PRO A 288 -9.09 -37.75 -11.47
C PRO A 288 -9.89 -37.59 -10.17
#